data_AF-A0A1D6GTN7-F1
#
_entry.id   AF-A0A1D6GTN7-F1
#
_cell.length_a   1.000
_cell.length_b   1.000
_cell.length_c   1.000
_cell.angle_alpha   90.00
_cell.angle_beta   90.00
_cell.angle_gamma   90.00
#
_symmetry.space_group_name_H-M   'P 1'
#
loop_
_entity.id
_entity.type
_entity.pdbx_description
1 polymer ?
#
loop_
_entity_poly.entity_id
_entity_poly.type
_entity_poly.pdbx_seq_one_letter_code
_entity_poly.pdbx_strand_id
1 'polypeptide(L)'
;MMGWGEEVVALSLRGYGYGNEEDDRPEKPRRYGVTEMRSPFYSFRPANQALQEILDSLSPFVDGLKFSGGCHSLMGKELVREITDLAHRHDIYVSTGDWAEHLLRQGPSSFKQYVEECKALGFDTIELNAGSLNLPEEALLRLVRLIKSSGLRAKPMFSVKFDSSDIPASGDRAFGAYIAPVKGKTSGGQRDAWKQALI
;
A
#
# COMPACT_ATOMS: atom_id res chain seq x y z
N MET A 1 -27.49 5.27 25.66
CA MET A 1 -27.21 3.99 24.99
C MET A 1 -26.81 4.32 23.55
N MET A 2 -25.51 4.36 23.27
CA MET A 2 -25.00 4.57 21.90
C MET A 2 -24.84 3.21 21.26
N GLY A 3 -25.72 2.91 20.29
CA GLY A 3 -25.60 1.74 19.44
C GLY A 3 -24.46 1.96 18.44
N TRP A 4 -23.54 1.01 18.39
CA TRP A 4 -22.48 0.97 17.39
C TRP A 4 -23.09 0.38 16.11
N GLY A 5 -23.24 1.22 15.07
CA GLY A 5 -23.61 0.76 13.73
C GLY A 5 -22.36 0.29 13.00
N GLU A 6 -22.36 -0.96 12.57
CA GLU A 6 -21.36 -1.51 11.66
C GLU A 6 -21.53 -0.86 10.28
N GLU A 7 -20.69 0.10 9.92
CA GLU A 7 -20.59 0.57 8.55
C GLU A 7 -19.68 -0.36 7.75
N VAL A 8 -20.31 -1.26 7.00
CA VAL A 8 -19.66 -2.05 5.96
C VAL A 8 -19.37 -1.09 4.80
N VAL A 9 -18.11 -0.70 4.63
CA VAL A 9 -17.67 0.18 3.53
C VAL A 9 -17.73 -0.60 2.22
N ALA A 10 -18.83 -0.42 1.48
CA ALA A 10 -18.95 -0.89 0.11
C ALA A 10 -18.12 0.02 -0.82
N LEU A 11 -17.10 -0.56 -1.46
CA LEU A 11 -16.36 0.06 -2.56
C LEU A 11 -17.30 0.18 -3.77
N SER A 12 -17.90 1.36 -3.95
CA SER A 12 -18.61 1.71 -5.18
C SER A 12 -17.67 2.48 -6.12
N LEU A 13 -17.10 1.77 -7.10
CA LEU A 13 -16.49 2.38 -8.28
C LEU A 13 -17.59 2.52 -9.34
N ARG A 14 -18.15 3.72 -9.52
CA ARG A 14 -19.09 4.00 -10.62
C ARG A 14 -18.36 4.59 -11.80
N GLY A 15 -18.39 3.87 -12.93
CA GLY A 15 -18.06 4.43 -14.24
C GLY A 15 -19.18 5.36 -14.71
N TYR A 16 -18.84 6.31 -15.58
CA TYR A 16 -19.81 7.16 -16.27
C TYR A 16 -20.84 6.29 -17.01
N GLY A 17 -22.09 6.28 -16.54
CA GLY A 17 -23.22 5.73 -17.29
C GLY A 17 -24.27 5.02 -16.43
N TYR A 18 -25.48 5.60 -16.40
CA TYR A 18 -26.75 5.08 -15.89
C TYR A 18 -26.99 5.14 -14.36
N GLY A 19 -27.44 6.32 -13.93
CA GLY A 19 -28.58 6.48 -13.02
C GLY A 19 -28.34 6.15 -11.55
N ASN A 20 -28.11 7.17 -10.73
CA ASN A 20 -28.84 7.43 -9.48
C ASN A 20 -28.38 8.80 -8.99
N GLU A 21 -29.32 9.68 -8.70
CA GLU A 21 -29.14 11.08 -8.27
C GLU A 21 -28.62 11.20 -6.81
N GLU A 22 -28.04 10.12 -6.28
CA GLU A 22 -27.58 9.97 -4.89
C GLU A 22 -26.10 9.52 -4.88
N ASP A 23 -25.20 10.32 -5.46
CA ASP A 23 -23.77 10.15 -5.22
C ASP A 23 -23.38 10.99 -3.99
N ASP A 24 -23.33 10.34 -2.82
CA ASP A 24 -22.92 10.97 -1.55
C ASP A 24 -21.40 11.23 -1.46
N ARG A 25 -20.64 10.94 -2.54
CA ARG A 25 -19.20 11.19 -2.56
C ARG A 25 -18.93 12.70 -2.60
N PRO A 26 -18.18 13.24 -1.64
CA PRO A 26 -17.89 14.68 -1.60
C PRO A 26 -17.01 15.08 -2.78
N GLU A 27 -17.04 16.36 -3.16
CA GLU A 27 -16.06 16.93 -4.08
C GLU A 27 -14.65 16.98 -3.45
N LYS A 28 -13.63 17.20 -4.29
CA LYS A 28 -12.26 17.40 -3.82
C LYS A 28 -12.10 18.75 -3.10
N PRO A 29 -11.21 18.86 -2.09
CA PRO A 29 -10.41 17.78 -1.49
C PRO A 29 -11.23 16.89 -0.55
N ARG A 30 -11.18 15.57 -0.79
CA ARG A 30 -12.02 14.60 -0.07
C ARG A 30 -11.43 14.21 1.28
N ARG A 31 -12.31 14.03 2.27
CA ARG A 31 -11.96 13.50 3.60
C ARG A 31 -12.35 12.03 3.81
N TYR A 32 -13.30 11.52 3.02
CA TYR A 32 -13.77 10.14 2.99
C TYR A 32 -14.10 9.77 1.54
N GLY A 33 -14.23 8.47 1.24
CA GLY A 33 -14.39 8.01 -0.15
C GLY A 33 -13.17 8.35 -1.03
N VAL A 34 -11.97 8.35 -0.43
CA VAL A 34 -10.71 8.69 -1.09
C VAL A 34 -10.29 7.54 -2.01
N THR A 35 -9.98 7.85 -3.26
CA THR A 35 -9.43 6.88 -4.22
C THR A 35 -7.95 7.18 -4.46
N GLU A 36 -7.09 6.21 -4.20
CA GLU A 36 -5.65 6.31 -4.48
C GLU A 36 -5.27 5.34 -5.59
N MET A 37 -4.66 5.86 -6.65
CA MET A 37 -4.13 5.05 -7.75
C MET A 37 -2.62 4.84 -7.60
N ARG A 38 -2.09 3.78 -8.20
CA ARG A 38 -0.64 3.54 -8.24
C ARG A 38 -0.02 4.31 -9.39
N SER A 39 1.13 4.92 -9.12
CA SER A 39 1.93 5.55 -10.17
C SER A 39 2.44 4.52 -11.16
N PRO A 40 2.77 4.93 -12.39
CA PRO A 40 3.50 4.08 -13.31
C PRO A 40 4.77 3.52 -12.67
N PHE A 41 4.96 2.20 -12.76
CA PHE A 41 6.13 1.51 -12.23
C PHE A 41 7.27 1.59 -13.24
N TYR A 42 8.48 1.93 -12.78
CA TYR A 42 9.72 1.86 -13.58
C TYR A 42 9.61 2.56 -14.95
N SER A 43 8.82 3.62 -15.01
CA SER A 43 8.34 4.21 -16.24
C SER A 43 9.24 5.35 -16.71
N PHE A 44 9.61 5.31 -17.99
CA PHE A 44 10.35 6.37 -18.67
C PHE A 44 9.38 7.50 -19.09
N ARG A 45 9.90 8.68 -19.48
CA ARG A 45 9.09 9.86 -19.88
C ARG A 45 7.85 9.56 -20.76
N PRO A 46 7.87 8.63 -21.74
CA PRO A 46 6.66 8.29 -22.50
C PRO A 46 5.46 7.83 -21.65
N ALA A 47 5.70 7.13 -20.54
CA ALA A 47 4.63 6.71 -19.63
C ALA A 47 4.07 7.87 -18.78
N ASN A 48 4.76 9.01 -18.70
CA ASN A 48 4.19 10.24 -18.11
C ASN A 48 3.11 10.84 -19.01
N GLN A 49 3.21 10.70 -20.33
CA GLN A 49 2.17 11.17 -21.26
C GLN A 49 0.89 10.36 -21.08
N ALA A 50 1.01 9.04 -20.95
CA ALA A 50 -0.13 8.18 -20.60
C ALA A 50 -0.73 8.56 -19.24
N LEU A 51 0.11 8.88 -18.23
CA LEU A 51 -0.38 9.37 -16.95
C LEU A 51 -1.14 10.69 -17.10
N GLN A 52 -0.63 11.64 -17.89
CA GLN A 52 -1.31 12.91 -18.16
C GLN A 52 -2.69 12.68 -18.77
N GLU A 53 -2.81 11.85 -19.81
CA GLU A 53 -4.11 11.51 -20.43
C GLU A 53 -5.09 10.88 -19.44
N ILE A 54 -4.60 9.98 -18.57
CA ILE A 54 -5.39 9.37 -17.52
C ILE A 54 -5.89 10.43 -16.54
N LEU A 55 -5.02 11.32 -16.07
CA LEU A 55 -5.40 12.34 -15.09
C LEU A 55 -6.33 13.39 -15.70
N ASP A 56 -6.15 13.78 -16.96
CA ASP A 56 -7.04 14.71 -17.65
C ASP A 56 -8.48 14.20 -17.72
N SER A 57 -8.66 12.87 -17.78
CA SER A 57 -9.99 12.25 -17.88
C SER A 57 -10.56 11.80 -16.53
N LEU A 58 -9.71 11.27 -15.64
CA LEU A 58 -10.12 10.56 -14.43
C LEU A 58 -9.79 11.31 -13.14
N SER A 59 -9.14 12.48 -13.20
CA SER A 59 -8.79 13.25 -11.99
C SER A 59 -9.97 13.54 -11.07
N PRO A 60 -11.23 13.77 -11.52
CA PRO A 60 -12.33 13.96 -10.58
C PRO A 60 -12.53 12.77 -9.63
N PHE A 61 -12.15 11.56 -10.03
CA PHE A 61 -12.33 10.34 -9.24
C PHE A 61 -11.09 9.90 -8.47
N VAL A 62 -9.91 10.47 -8.74
CA VAL A 62 -8.63 10.08 -8.12
C VAL A 62 -8.18 11.16 -7.17
N ASP A 63 -7.93 10.83 -5.92
CA ASP A 63 -7.51 11.77 -4.87
C ASP A 63 -6.01 11.66 -4.56
N GLY A 64 -5.42 10.48 -4.75
CA GLY A 64 -4.03 10.20 -4.44
C GLY A 64 -3.29 9.41 -5.52
N LEU A 65 -1.98 9.66 -5.63
CA LEU A 65 -1.05 8.95 -6.50
C LEU A 65 0.08 8.33 -5.65
N LYS A 66 0.14 6.99 -5.60
CA LYS A 66 1.12 6.24 -4.80
C LYS A 66 2.29 5.72 -5.63
N PHE A 67 3.50 6.17 -5.29
CA PHE A 67 4.76 5.62 -5.82
C PHE A 67 5.04 4.24 -5.20
N SER A 68 4.43 3.22 -5.79
CA SER A 68 4.39 1.89 -5.19
C SER A 68 5.77 1.23 -5.11
N GLY A 69 6.05 0.60 -3.96
CA GLY A 69 7.31 -0.11 -3.70
C GLY A 69 8.56 0.78 -3.70
N GLY A 70 8.41 2.10 -3.53
CA GLY A 70 9.55 3.00 -3.54
C GLY A 70 10.17 3.20 -4.92
N CYS A 71 9.40 3.01 -6.00
CA CYS A 71 9.90 3.12 -7.38
C CYS A 71 10.54 4.47 -7.70
N HIS A 72 10.17 5.54 -6.98
CA HIS A 72 10.80 6.86 -7.08
C HIS A 72 12.31 6.84 -6.77
N SER A 73 12.80 5.89 -5.97
CA SER A 73 14.22 5.73 -5.66
C SER A 73 15.08 5.30 -6.86
N LEU A 74 14.43 4.75 -7.90
CA LEU A 74 15.09 4.34 -9.16
C LEU A 74 14.93 5.40 -10.26
N MET A 75 14.25 6.50 -9.98
CA MET A 75 13.98 7.57 -10.95
C MET A 75 14.91 8.76 -10.70
N GLY A 76 15.26 9.50 -11.77
CA GLY A 76 15.92 10.79 -11.62
C GLY A 76 15.02 11.79 -10.89
N LYS A 77 15.60 12.70 -10.11
CA LYS A 77 14.85 13.67 -9.30
C LYS A 77 13.94 14.56 -10.15
N GLU A 78 14.38 14.90 -11.36
CA GLU A 78 13.64 15.69 -12.33
C GLU A 78 12.36 14.96 -12.77
N LEU A 79 12.45 13.65 -12.99
CA LEU A 79 11.31 12.83 -13.38
C LEU A 79 10.29 12.72 -12.25
N VAL A 80 10.76 12.53 -11.02
CA VAL A 80 9.88 12.48 -9.84
C VAL A 80 9.12 13.80 -9.69
N ARG A 81 9.80 14.95 -9.84
CA ARG A 81 9.18 16.27 -9.81
C ARG A 81 8.16 16.47 -10.93
N GLU A 82 8.49 16.05 -12.16
CA GLU A 82 7.56 16.14 -13.29
C GLU A 82 6.24 15.40 -13.01
N ILE A 83 6.32 14.21 -12.39
CA ILE A 83 5.16 13.40 -12.03
C ILE A 83 4.39 14.00 -10.84
N THR A 84 5.08 14.50 -9.81
CA THR A 84 4.42 15.12 -8.65
C THR A 84 3.72 16.42 -9.04
N ASP A 85 4.39 17.28 -9.81
CA ASP A 85 3.81 18.51 -10.37
C ASP A 85 2.59 18.20 -11.25
N LEU A 86 2.64 17.11 -12.03
CA LEU A 86 1.49 16.65 -12.82
C LEU A 86 0.31 16.25 -11.94
N ALA A 87 0.54 15.48 -10.87
CA ALA A 87 -0.51 15.11 -9.93
C ALA A 87 -1.12 16.35 -9.24
N HIS A 88 -0.28 17.28 -8.80
CA HIS A 88 -0.73 18.50 -8.12
C HIS A 88 -1.56 19.43 -9.02
N ARG A 89 -1.31 19.48 -10.33
CA ARG A 89 -2.17 20.21 -11.29
C ARG A 89 -3.62 19.71 -11.33
N HIS A 90 -3.86 18.48 -10.86
CA HIS A 90 -5.15 17.81 -10.86
C HIS A 90 -5.77 17.68 -9.46
N ASP A 91 -5.24 18.41 -8.46
CA ASP A 91 -5.61 18.30 -7.05
C ASP A 91 -5.50 16.84 -6.54
N ILE A 92 -4.39 16.17 -6.89
CA ILE A 92 -4.07 14.81 -6.47
C ILE A 92 -2.86 14.84 -5.58
N TYR A 93 -2.99 14.31 -4.37
CA TYR A 93 -1.83 14.21 -3.48
C TYR A 93 -0.90 13.07 -3.87
N VAL A 94 0.37 13.16 -3.49
CA VAL A 94 1.36 12.12 -3.80
C VAL A 94 1.86 11.43 -2.53
N SER A 95 1.94 10.10 -2.56
CA SER A 95 2.52 9.28 -1.50
C SER A 95 3.76 8.51 -1.95
N THR A 96 4.71 8.32 -1.02
CA THR A 96 6.01 7.67 -1.30
C THR A 96 5.94 6.16 -1.51
N GLY A 97 4.84 5.52 -1.09
CA GLY A 97 4.78 4.08 -0.88
C GLY A 97 5.78 3.55 0.15
N ASP A 98 5.91 2.22 0.15
CA ASP A 98 6.59 1.37 1.15
C ASP A 98 8.13 1.39 1.00
N TRP A 99 8.77 2.56 1.09
CA TRP A 99 10.24 2.70 0.94
C TRP A 99 10.97 3.10 2.23
N ALA A 100 10.29 3.81 3.12
CA ALA A 100 10.86 4.35 4.34
C ALA A 100 11.57 3.29 5.20
N GLU A 101 11.09 2.04 5.17
CA GLU A 101 11.65 0.93 5.91
C GLU A 101 13.07 0.54 5.53
N HIS A 102 13.48 0.78 4.28
CA HIS A 102 14.83 0.44 3.83
C HIS A 102 15.86 1.42 4.39
N LEU A 103 15.44 2.65 4.67
CA LEU A 103 16.30 3.73 5.12
C LEU A 103 16.54 3.69 6.63
N LEU A 104 15.61 3.13 7.39
CA LEU A 104 15.77 2.98 8.85
C LEU A 104 16.93 2.05 9.22
N ARG A 105 17.33 1.14 8.32
CA ARG A 105 18.55 0.31 8.49
C ARG A 105 19.84 1.13 8.47
N GLN A 106 19.82 2.33 7.88
CA GLN A 106 20.99 3.21 7.79
C GLN A 106 21.08 4.19 8.98
N GLY A 107 20.10 4.16 9.88
CA GLY A 107 20.07 4.96 11.11
C GLY A 107 19.12 6.16 11.07
N PRO A 108 18.89 6.83 12.22
CA PRO A 108 17.87 7.88 12.36
C PRO A 108 18.10 9.11 11.48
N SER A 109 19.36 9.48 11.24
CA SER A 109 19.72 10.65 10.43
C SER A 109 19.30 10.49 8.97
N SER A 110 19.42 9.28 8.41
CA SER A 110 19.04 8.98 7.03
C SER A 110 17.54 9.12 6.82
N PHE A 111 16.73 8.72 7.81
CA PHE A 111 15.28 8.89 7.72
C PHE A 111 14.87 10.37 7.71
N LYS A 112 15.53 11.21 8.53
CA LYS A 112 15.28 12.66 8.49
C LYS A 112 15.64 13.27 7.12
N GLN A 113 16.80 12.92 6.57
CA GLN A 113 17.21 13.39 5.24
C GLN A 113 16.22 12.98 4.16
N TYR A 114 15.71 11.75 4.21
CA TYR A 114 14.69 11.26 3.31
C TYR A 114 13.38 12.04 3.40
N VAL A 115 12.91 12.35 4.61
CA VAL A 115 11.69 13.15 4.82
C VAL A 115 11.83 14.53 4.14
N GLU A 116 12.98 15.19 4.32
CA GLU A 116 13.25 16.49 3.69
C GLU A 116 13.39 16.38 2.17
N GLU A 117 14.00 15.31 1.67
CA GLU A 117 14.11 15.05 0.23
C GLU A 117 12.74 14.79 -0.41
N CYS A 118 11.89 13.96 0.21
CA CYS A 118 10.52 13.73 -0.24
C CYS A 118 9.73 15.04 -0.30
N LYS A 119 9.86 15.89 0.72
CA LYS A 119 9.23 17.21 0.70
C LYS A 119 9.72 18.07 -0.46
N ALA A 120 11.03 18.09 -0.73
CA ALA A 120 11.63 18.84 -1.83
C ALA A 120 11.29 18.29 -3.23
N LEU A 121 10.83 17.04 -3.32
CA LEU A 121 10.35 16.40 -4.54
C LEU A 121 8.84 16.55 -4.74
N GLY A 122 8.11 17.17 -3.81
CA GLY A 122 6.66 17.38 -3.92
C GLY A 122 5.82 16.21 -3.41
N PHE A 123 6.36 15.33 -2.57
CA PHE A 123 5.53 14.34 -1.88
C PHE A 123 4.72 15.01 -0.76
N ASP A 124 3.46 14.60 -0.60
CA ASP A 124 2.57 15.07 0.48
C ASP A 124 2.50 14.09 1.65
N THR A 125 2.70 12.80 1.37
CA THR A 125 2.49 11.71 2.32
C THR A 125 3.65 10.74 2.32
N ILE A 126 4.19 10.44 3.51
CA ILE A 126 5.16 9.37 3.70
C ILE A 126 4.43 8.15 4.25
N GLU A 127 4.55 7.03 3.56
CA GLU A 127 4.03 5.74 4.03
C GLU A 127 5.07 5.03 4.89
N LEU A 128 4.62 4.44 6.01
CA LEU A 128 5.46 3.69 6.93
C LEU A 128 4.88 2.27 7.07
N ASN A 129 5.58 1.26 6.58
CA ASN A 129 5.14 -0.12 6.78
C ASN A 129 5.49 -0.60 8.19
N ALA A 130 4.60 -0.37 9.16
CA ALA A 130 4.79 -0.77 10.56
C ALA A 130 4.97 -2.29 10.70
N GLY A 131 4.23 -3.07 9.89
CA GLY A 131 4.33 -4.53 9.88
C GLY A 131 5.72 -5.03 9.45
N SER A 132 6.38 -4.37 8.49
CA SER A 132 7.72 -4.73 8.04
C SER A 132 8.83 -4.22 8.95
N LEU A 133 8.56 -3.15 9.70
CA LEU A 133 9.55 -2.46 10.52
C LEU A 133 9.88 -3.16 11.84
N ASN A 134 8.96 -3.97 12.37
CA ASN A 134 9.10 -4.64 13.68
C ASN A 134 9.67 -3.70 14.76
N LEU A 135 9.14 -2.47 14.81
CA LEU A 135 9.57 -1.42 15.73
C LEU A 135 8.66 -1.39 16.96
N PRO A 136 9.18 -1.05 18.14
CA PRO A 136 8.35 -0.67 19.28
C PRO A 136 7.39 0.48 18.91
N GLU A 137 6.21 0.51 19.50
CA GLU A 137 5.19 1.52 19.23
C GLU A 137 5.73 2.95 19.43
N GLU A 138 6.52 3.17 20.49
CA GLU A 138 7.13 4.46 20.78
C GLU A 138 8.11 4.91 19.68
N ALA A 139 8.79 3.97 19.03
CA ALA A 139 9.64 4.28 17.89
C ALA A 139 8.81 4.68 16.67
N LEU A 140 7.73 3.96 16.37
CA LEU A 140 6.79 4.32 15.29
C LEU A 140 6.20 5.73 15.52
N LEU A 141 5.76 6.04 16.74
CA LEU A 141 5.22 7.35 17.10
C LEU A 141 6.25 8.48 16.92
N ARG A 142 7.53 8.23 17.21
CA ARG A 142 8.61 9.19 16.95
C ARG A 142 8.79 9.48 15.46
N LEU A 143 8.70 8.45 14.61
CA LEU A 143 8.77 8.62 13.15
C LEU A 143 7.57 9.40 12.62
N VAL A 144 6.37 9.08 13.07
CA VAL A 144 5.13 9.81 12.72
C VAL A 144 5.24 11.28 13.11
N ARG A 145 5.74 11.58 14.32
CA ARG A 145 5.94 12.96 14.78
C ARG A 145 6.97 13.69 13.92
N LEU A 146 8.06 13.04 13.54
CA LEU A 146 9.08 13.63 12.66
C LEU A 146 8.46 14.03 11.31
N ILE A 147 7.78 13.12 10.63
CA ILE A 147 7.11 13.38 9.33
C ILE A 147 6.17 14.57 9.44
N LYS A 148 5.29 14.56 10.47
CA LYS A 148 4.32 15.63 10.69
C LYS A 148 4.98 16.97 11.00
N SER A 149 6.09 16.96 11.75
CA SER A 149 6.85 18.18 12.08
C SER A 149 7.52 18.81 10.86
N SER A 150 7.85 18.01 9.84
CA SER A 150 8.33 18.52 8.54
C SER A 150 7.21 19.03 7.63
N GLY A 151 5.94 18.94 8.05
CA GLY A 151 4.79 19.41 7.29
C GLY A 151 4.20 18.39 6.30
N LEU A 152 4.57 17.12 6.41
CA LEU A 152 4.05 16.03 5.59
C LEU A 152 3.01 15.20 6.35
N ARG A 153 2.17 14.46 5.64
CA ARG A 153 1.26 13.46 6.25
C ARG A 153 1.99 12.14 6.46
N ALA A 154 1.75 11.51 7.60
CA ALA A 154 2.23 10.16 7.87
C ALA A 154 1.09 9.17 7.64
N LYS A 155 1.34 8.12 6.85
CA LYS A 155 0.41 7.01 6.59
C LYS A 155 1.04 5.70 7.07
N PRO A 156 0.90 5.37 8.37
CA PRO A 156 1.36 4.08 8.87
C PRO A 156 0.46 2.95 8.33
N MET A 157 1.08 1.93 7.74
CA MET A 157 0.42 0.73 7.26
C MET A 157 0.66 -0.40 8.24
N PHE A 158 -0.43 -0.98 8.71
CA PHE A 158 -0.42 -2.15 9.56
C PHE A 158 -0.77 -3.36 8.70
N SER A 159 0.05 -4.39 8.76
CA SER A 159 -0.28 -5.69 8.19
C SER A 159 -0.60 -6.62 9.35
N VAL A 160 -1.66 -7.42 9.20
CA VAL A 160 -1.87 -8.57 10.08
C VAL A 160 -0.83 -9.60 9.67
N LYS A 161 0.23 -9.74 10.46
CA LYS A 161 1.20 -10.83 10.31
C LYS A 161 0.83 -11.89 11.33
N PHE A 162 0.50 -13.08 10.84
CA PHE A 162 0.48 -14.28 11.66
C PHE A 162 1.86 -14.90 11.52
N ASP A 163 2.58 -15.05 12.62
CA ASP A 163 3.72 -15.95 12.63
C ASP A 163 3.21 -17.39 12.53
N SER A 164 4.04 -18.29 12.01
CA SER A 164 3.69 -19.71 11.99
C SER A 164 3.41 -20.26 13.40
N SER A 165 3.97 -19.62 14.44
CA SER A 165 3.68 -19.87 15.85
C SER A 165 2.31 -19.37 16.32
N ASP A 166 1.75 -18.35 15.67
CA ASP A 166 0.42 -17.81 15.99
C ASP A 166 -0.70 -18.68 15.42
N ILE A 167 -0.37 -19.56 14.48
CA ILE A 167 -1.29 -20.53 13.88
C ILE A 167 -1.32 -21.77 14.79
N PRO A 168 -2.46 -22.11 15.42
CA PRO A 168 -2.56 -23.27 16.30
C PRO A 168 -2.12 -24.57 15.60
N ALA A 169 -1.20 -25.31 16.24
CA ALA A 169 -0.56 -26.49 15.65
C ALA A 169 -1.54 -27.65 15.34
N SER A 170 -2.63 -27.76 16.09
CA SER A 170 -3.74 -28.69 15.82
C SER A 170 -4.89 -28.47 16.82
N GLY A 171 -6.12 -28.75 16.38
CA GLY A 171 -7.27 -28.94 17.28
C GLY A 171 -8.05 -27.67 17.67
N ASP A 172 -7.38 -26.61 18.08
CA ASP A 172 -8.07 -25.40 18.55
C ASP A 172 -8.26 -24.41 17.39
N ARG A 173 -9.46 -24.40 16.79
CA ARG A 173 -9.81 -23.46 15.71
C ARG A 173 -11.11 -22.74 15.99
N ALA A 174 -11.18 -21.49 15.52
CA ALA A 174 -12.43 -20.76 15.40
C ALA A 174 -13.38 -21.51 14.44
N PHE A 175 -14.67 -21.58 14.81
CA PHE A 175 -15.71 -22.28 14.06
C PHE A 175 -15.80 -21.72 12.62
N GLY A 176 -15.65 -22.57 11.60
CA GLY A 176 -15.84 -22.21 10.19
C GLY A 176 -14.59 -21.97 9.34
N ALA A 177 -13.37 -22.13 9.86
CA ALA A 177 -12.16 -21.96 9.06
C ALA A 177 -11.91 -23.14 8.08
N TYR A 178 -11.78 -22.84 6.78
CA TYR A 178 -11.44 -23.82 5.72
C TYR A 178 -10.05 -24.44 5.95
N ILE A 179 -9.92 -25.75 5.70
CA ILE A 179 -8.65 -26.48 5.84
C ILE A 179 -8.11 -26.84 4.46
N ALA A 180 -6.94 -26.31 4.10
CA ALA A 180 -6.14 -26.91 3.03
C ALA A 180 -5.57 -28.25 3.53
N PRO A 181 -5.86 -29.39 2.88
CA PRO A 181 -5.41 -30.69 3.38
C PRO A 181 -3.88 -30.76 3.40
N VAL A 182 -3.32 -31.09 4.57
CA VAL A 182 -1.88 -31.35 4.70
C VAL A 182 -1.60 -32.71 4.08
N LYS A 183 -0.67 -32.79 3.11
CA LYS A 183 -0.17 -34.07 2.62
C LYS A 183 0.43 -34.83 3.81
N GLY A 184 -0.24 -35.91 4.22
CA GLY A 184 0.28 -36.80 5.24
C GLY A 184 1.68 -37.25 4.87
N LYS A 185 2.60 -37.23 5.84
CA LYS A 185 3.89 -37.90 5.70
C LYS A 185 3.58 -39.37 5.43
N THR A 186 3.74 -39.81 4.18
CA THR A 186 3.79 -41.24 3.87
C THR A 186 4.99 -41.80 4.61
N SER A 187 4.73 -42.47 5.73
CA SER A 187 5.67 -43.37 6.37
C SER A 187 6.17 -44.35 5.32
N GLY A 188 7.49 -44.49 5.21
CA GLY A 188 8.13 -45.35 4.24
C GLY A 188 7.60 -46.78 4.31
N GLY A 189 7.33 -47.37 3.13
CA GLY A 189 6.93 -48.77 3.01
C GLY A 189 6.15 -49.07 1.74
N GLN A 190 6.72 -48.80 0.56
CA GLN A 190 6.45 -49.48 -0.72
C GLN A 190 7.16 -48.75 -1.86
N ARG A 191 8.50 -48.77 -1.86
CA ARG A 191 9.26 -48.76 -3.10
C ARG A 191 9.70 -50.21 -3.23
N ASP A 192 9.07 -51.00 -4.13
CA ASP A 192 9.65 -52.23 -4.72
C ASP A 192 8.68 -53.08 -5.59
N ALA A 193 7.42 -52.70 -5.79
CA ALA A 193 6.49 -53.57 -6.55
C ALA A 193 6.28 -53.26 -8.06
N TRP A 194 6.92 -52.23 -8.65
CA TRP A 194 6.61 -51.81 -10.03
C TRP A 194 7.79 -51.81 -11.01
N LYS A 195 8.90 -52.49 -10.69
CA LYS A 195 10.06 -52.66 -11.61
C LYS A 195 10.20 -54.06 -12.23
N GLN A 196 9.15 -54.88 -12.25
CA GLN A 196 9.18 -56.23 -12.83
C GLN A 196 8.05 -56.52 -13.85
N ALA A 197 7.57 -55.51 -14.58
CA ALA A 197 6.52 -55.72 -15.58
C ALA A 197 6.80 -55.10 -16.96
N LEU A 198 8.08 -54.88 -17.32
CA LEU A 198 8.50 -54.51 -18.68
C LEU A 198 9.94 -55.00 -18.92
N ILE A 199 10.07 -56.30 -19.20
CA ILE A 199 11.00 -56.86 -20.20
C ILE A 199 10.11 -57.48 -21.27
#